data_AF-A0A7W0LXR2-F1
#
_entry.id   AF-A0A7W0LXR2-F1
#
_cell.length_a   1.000
_cell.length_b   1.000
_cell.length_c   1.000
_cell.angle_alpha   90.00
_cell.angle_beta   90.00
_cell.angle_gamma   90.00
#
_symmetry.space_group_name_H-M   'P 1'
#
loop_
_entity.id
_entity.type
_entity.pdbx_description
1 polymer ?
#
loop_
_entity_poly.entity_id
_entity_poly.type
_entity_poly.pdbx_seq_one_letter_code
_entity_poly.pdbx_strand_id
1 'polypeptide(L)'
;MARTQTLVQLTDEIVVRLDERAAREGRTRSSLIRDALQEYLKDELEAEIDRRIVEGYRRTPQGTEEETWARRAAREAISEEPW
;
A
#
# COMPACT_ATOMS: atom_id res chain seq x y z
N MET A 1 -0.19 -2.51 13.82
CA MET A 1 -1.07 -3.68 13.92
C MET A 1 -0.36 -4.80 14.66
N ALA A 2 -1.08 -5.60 15.45
CA ALA A 2 -0.52 -6.77 16.11
C ALA A 2 -0.17 -7.86 15.09
N ARG A 3 0.87 -8.66 15.35
CA ARG A 3 1.28 -9.76 14.47
C ARG A 3 0.51 -11.03 14.84
N THR A 4 -0.04 -11.71 13.83
CA THR A 4 -0.65 -13.04 14.00
C THR A 4 0.37 -14.13 13.64
N GLN A 5 0.48 -15.16 14.46
CA GLN A 5 1.28 -16.34 14.13
C GLN A 5 0.49 -17.26 13.19
N THR A 6 1.09 -17.60 12.06
CA THR A 6 0.49 -18.46 11.04
C THR A 6 1.44 -19.60 10.72
N LEU A 7 0.95 -20.83 10.79
CA LEU A 7 1.71 -22.01 10.36
C LEU A 7 1.61 -22.15 8.84
N VAL A 8 2.75 -22.31 8.18
CA VAL A 8 2.86 -22.52 6.73
C VAL A 8 3.80 -23.69 6.45
N GLN A 9 3.54 -24.42 5.37
CA GLN A 9 4.41 -25.50 4.92
C GLN A 9 5.21 -25.02 3.71
N LEU A 10 6.53 -25.20 3.77
CA LEU A 10 7.47 -24.87 2.70
C LEU A 10 8.30 -26.12 2.41
N THR A 11 8.74 -26.27 1.17
CA THR A 11 9.70 -27.33 0.82
C THR A 11 11.06 -27.04 1.45
N ASP A 12 11.84 -28.09 1.70
CA ASP A 12 13.20 -27.97 2.24
C ASP A 12 14.07 -27.04 1.39
N GLU A 13 13.92 -27.11 0.06
CA GLU A 13 14.60 -26.23 -0.89
C GLU A 13 14.32 -24.75 -0.61
N ILE A 14 13.06 -24.37 -0.36
CA ILE A 14 12.71 -22.98 -0.06
C ILE A 14 13.28 -22.56 1.29
N VAL A 15 13.26 -23.45 2.29
CA VAL A 15 13.82 -23.15 3.62
C VAL A 15 15.31 -22.86 3.52
N VAL A 16 16.07 -23.70 2.78
CA VAL A 16 17.50 -23.50 2.55
C VAL A 16 17.79 -22.15 1.88
N ARG A 17 17.05 -21.80 0.81
CA ARG A 17 17.24 -20.51 0.14
C ARG A 17 16.89 -19.30 1.01
N LEU A 18 15.88 -19.43 1.86
CA LEU A 18 15.54 -18.39 2.83
C LEU A 18 16.63 -18.22 3.89
N ASP A 19 17.25 -19.30 4.34
CA ASP A 19 18.37 -19.26 5.28
C ASP A 19 19.60 -18.56 4.72
N GLU A 20 20.01 -18.96 3.52
CA GLU A 20 21.15 -18.35 2.84
C GLU A 20 20.95 -16.84 2.66
N ARG A 21 19.74 -16.44 2.25
CA ARG A 21 19.38 -15.04 2.08
C ARG A 21 19.32 -14.30 3.42
N ALA A 22 18.73 -14.90 4.44
CA ALA A 22 18.64 -14.32 5.78
C ALA A 22 20.03 -14.07 6.38
N ALA A 23 20.94 -15.04 6.26
CA ALA A 23 22.31 -14.92 6.71
C ALA A 23 23.07 -13.82 5.95
N ARG A 24 22.93 -13.77 4.62
CA ARG A 24 23.58 -12.75 3.79
C ARG A 24 23.09 -11.33 4.11
N GLU A 25 21.82 -11.17 4.45
CA GLU A 25 21.21 -9.85 4.73
C GLU A 25 21.22 -9.48 6.23
N GLY A 26 21.62 -10.38 7.13
CA GLY A 26 21.52 -10.16 8.58
C GLY A 26 20.07 -10.06 9.07
N ARG A 27 19.14 -10.77 8.42
CA ARG A 27 17.69 -10.70 8.64
C ARG A 27 17.12 -12.01 9.14
N THR A 28 15.88 -12.02 9.60
CA THR A 28 15.18 -13.26 9.99
C THR A 28 14.33 -13.80 8.85
N ARG A 29 14.11 -15.12 8.80
CA ARG A 29 13.20 -15.73 7.81
C ARG A 29 11.83 -15.06 7.82
N SER A 30 11.29 -14.77 9.00
CA SER A 30 9.97 -14.16 9.16
C SER A 30 9.93 -12.70 8.70
N SER A 31 11.06 -11.97 8.65
CA SER A 31 11.08 -10.66 8.01
C SER A 31 11.10 -10.78 6.49
N LEU A 32 11.91 -11.69 5.93
CA LEU A 32 11.94 -11.93 4.49
C LEU A 32 10.59 -12.40 3.94
N ILE A 33 9.96 -13.38 4.61
CA ILE A 33 8.64 -13.90 4.22
C ILE A 33 7.60 -12.77 4.27
N ARG A 34 7.63 -11.93 5.31
CA ARG A 34 6.68 -10.83 5.43
C ARG A 34 6.84 -9.82 4.30
N ASP A 35 8.06 -9.38 4.01
CA ASP A 35 8.30 -8.41 2.93
C ASP A 35 7.88 -8.99 1.58
N ALA A 36 8.23 -10.26 1.31
CA ALA A 36 7.85 -10.93 0.08
C ALA A 36 6.32 -11.03 -0.07
N LEU A 37 5.60 -11.34 1.01
CA LEU A 37 4.14 -11.36 1.02
C LEU A 37 3.53 -9.96 0.86
N GLN A 38 4.13 -8.94 1.46
CA GLN A 38 3.67 -7.55 1.30
C GLN A 38 3.82 -7.10 -0.15
N GLU A 39 4.95 -7.39 -0.78
CA GLU A 39 5.18 -7.07 -2.18
C GLU A 39 4.24 -7.87 -3.09
N TYR A 40 4.09 -9.18 -2.84
CA TYR A 40 3.20 -10.04 -3.62
C TYR A 40 1.74 -9.58 -3.59
N LEU A 41 1.27 -9.07 -2.44
CA LEU A 41 -0.12 -8.62 -2.26
C LEU A 41 -0.34 -7.15 -2.64
N LYS A 42 0.72 -6.40 -2.95
CA LYS A 42 0.65 -4.95 -3.16
C LYS A 42 -0.20 -4.59 -4.37
N ASP A 43 0.11 -5.18 -5.53
CA ASP A 43 -0.55 -4.84 -6.79
C ASP A 43 -2.06 -5.13 -6.77
N GLU A 44 -2.46 -6.24 -6.15
CA GLU A 44 -3.87 -6.59 -5.99
C GLU A 44 -4.61 -5.61 -5.07
N LEU A 45 -3.96 -5.19 -3.99
CA LEU A 45 -4.51 -4.22 -3.05
C LEU A 45 -4.63 -2.84 -3.70
N GLU A 46 -3.62 -2.38 -4.42
CA GLU A 46 -3.63 -1.11 -5.15
C GLU A 46 -4.72 -1.11 -6.21
N ALA A 47 -4.82 -2.17 -7.01
CA ALA A 47 -5.89 -2.30 -8.01
C ALA A 47 -7.29 -2.31 -7.39
N GLU A 48 -7.47 -2.94 -6.21
CA GLU A 48 -8.75 -2.92 -5.50
C GLU A 48 -9.08 -1.54 -4.93
N ILE A 49 -8.09 -0.83 -4.38
CA ILE A 49 -8.26 0.55 -3.91
C ILE A 49 -8.67 1.45 -5.06
N ASP A 50 -7.98 1.38 -6.20
CA ASP A 50 -8.29 2.16 -7.40
C ASP A 50 -9.71 1.89 -7.89
N ARG A 51 -10.12 0.61 -7.97
CA ARG A 51 -11.49 0.24 -8.33
C ARG A 51 -12.51 0.89 -7.40
N ARG A 52 -12.29 0.83 -6.08
CA ARG A 52 -13.19 1.41 -5.08
C ARG A 52 -13.26 2.92 -5.15
N ILE A 53 -12.14 3.59 -5.42
CA ILE A 53 -12.10 5.05 -5.61
C ILE A 53 -12.95 5.42 -6.83
N VAL A 54 -12.74 4.76 -7.97
CA VAL A 54 -13.50 5.01 -9.20
C VAL A 54 -14.99 4.74 -9.00
N GLU A 55 -15.34 3.63 -8.36
CA GLU A 55 -16.74 3.33 -8.05
C GLU A 55 -17.35 4.36 -7.10
N GLY A 56 -16.59 4.82 -6.10
CA GLY A 56 -16.97 5.91 -5.21
C GLY A 56 -17.39 7.16 -5.97
N TYR A 57 -16.54 7.64 -6.87
CA TYR A 57 -16.82 8.82 -7.70
C TYR A 57 -17.94 8.60 -8.72
N ARG A 58 -18.15 7.36 -9.19
CA ARG A 58 -19.30 7.04 -10.05
C ARG A 58 -20.62 7.11 -9.29
N ARG A 59 -20.64 6.64 -8.04
CA ARG A 59 -21.86 6.64 -7.19
C ARG A 59 -22.17 8.03 -6.64
N THR A 60 -21.13 8.75 -6.23
CA THR A 60 -21.24 10.13 -5.73
C THR A 60 -20.28 10.99 -6.54
N PRO A 61 -20.71 11.49 -7.71
CA PRO A 61 -19.94 12.44 -8.48
C PRO A 61 -19.68 13.70 -7.66
N GLN A 62 -18.53 14.31 -7.86
CA GLN A 62 -18.24 15.63 -7.28
C GLN A 62 -19.28 16.64 -7.81
N GLY A 63 -19.91 17.35 -6.88
CA GLY A 63 -20.90 18.37 -7.17
C GLY A 63 -20.27 19.74 -7.41
N THR A 64 -21.07 20.65 -7.96
CA THR A 64 -20.67 22.02 -8.28
C THR A 64 -20.18 22.81 -7.06
N GLU A 65 -20.73 22.53 -5.86
CA GLU A 65 -20.32 23.18 -4.62
C GLU A 65 -18.90 22.78 -4.19
N GLU A 66 -18.57 21.49 -4.30
CA GLU A 66 -17.24 20.96 -3.99
C GLU A 66 -16.19 21.51 -4.95
N GLU A 67 -16.53 21.61 -6.24
CA GLU A 67 -15.64 22.22 -7.24
C GLU A 67 -15.42 23.72 -6.95
N THR A 68 -16.48 24.44 -6.58
CA THR A 68 -16.41 25.87 -6.26
C THR A 68 -15.55 26.11 -5.02
N TRP A 69 -15.75 25.29 -3.98
CA TRP A 69 -14.94 25.33 -2.77
C TRP A 69 -13.48 25.01 -3.07
N ALA A 70 -13.20 23.94 -3.83
CA ALA A 70 -11.84 23.52 -4.19
C ALA A 70 -11.09 24.61 -4.97
N ARG A 71 -11.76 25.27 -5.93
CA ARG A 71 -11.19 26.38 -6.69
C ARG A 71 -10.86 27.58 -5.82
N ARG A 72 -11.71 27.92 -4.84
CA ARG A 72 -11.43 29.01 -3.89
C ARG A 72 -10.23 28.67 -3.02
N ALA A 73 -10.25 27.49 -2.38
CA ALA A 73 -9.19 27.04 -1.50
C ALA A 73 -7.83 26.99 -2.22
N ALA A 74 -7.80 26.51 -3.47
CA ALA A 74 -6.58 26.50 -4.27
C ALA A 74 -6.03 27.91 -4.54
N ARG A 75 -6.90 28.89 -4.82
CA ARG A 75 -6.48 30.29 -5.03
C ARG A 75 -5.93 30.92 -3.76
N GLU A 76 -6.59 30.69 -2.63
CA GLU A 76 -6.15 31.19 -1.32
C GLU A 76 -4.79 30.61 -0.95
N ALA A 77 -4.61 29.28 -1.07
CA ALA A 77 -3.33 28.62 -0.80
C ALA A 77 -2.19 29.18 -1.68
N ILE A 78 -2.44 29.39 -2.98
CA ILE A 78 -1.46 30.01 -3.87
C ILE A 78 -1.14 31.44 -3.44
N SER A 79 -2.13 32.23 -3.03
CA SER A 79 -1.87 33.63 -2.64
C SER A 79 -1.10 33.81 -1.32
N GLU A 80 -1.09 32.79 -0.45
CA GLU A 80 -0.45 32.84 0.87
C GLU A 80 1.04 32.44 0.84
N GLU A 81 1.50 31.86 -0.26
CA GLU A 81 2.86 31.38 -0.38
C GLU A 81 3.85 32.53 -0.67
N PRO A 82 5.05 32.51 -0.07
CA PRO A 82 5.95 33.68 0.02
C PRO A 82 6.89 33.86 -1.19
N TRP A 83 6.55 33.32 -2.35
CA TRP A 83 7.42 33.39 -3.55
C TRP A 83 7.53 34.78 -4.16
#